data_AF-A0A0M4TV59-F1
#
_entry.id   AF-A0A0M4TV59-F1
#
_cell.length_a   1.000
_cell.length_b   1.000
_cell.length_c   1.000
_cell.angle_alpha   90.00
_cell.angle_beta   90.00
_cell.angle_gamma   90.00
#
_symmetry.space_group_name_H-M   'P 1'
#
loop_
_entity.id
_entity.type
_entity.pdbx_description
1 polymer ?
#
loop_
_entity_poly.entity_id
_entity_poly.type
_entity_poly.pdbx_seq_one_letter_code
_entity_poly.pdbx_strand_id
1 'polypeptide(L)' 'MSSLNEYEQIIVNWGQTNPGVVLKARILQQASPPFKKMPPDDIRILFASLADRLIGEVVGDGDRLGWRWSQ' A
#
# COMPACT_ATOMS: atom_id res chain seq x y z
N MET A 1 14.95 13.67 2.28
CA MET A 1 13.53 13.31 2.08
C MET A 1 13.47 12.34 0.94
N SER A 2 13.21 11.05 1.20
CA SER A 2 13.07 10.07 0.13
C SER A 2 11.80 10.40 -0.65
N SER A 3 11.94 10.63 -1.95
CA SER A 3 10.81 10.80 -2.87
C SER A 3 10.04 9.49 -2.93
N LEU A 4 8.71 9.51 -2.79
CA LEU A 4 7.88 8.33 -3.05
C LEU A 4 7.94 8.03 -4.55
N ASN A 5 8.01 6.74 -4.91
CA ASN A 5 7.79 6.35 -6.30
C ASN A 5 6.30 6.46 -6.67
N GLU A 6 5.96 6.33 -7.96
CA GLU A 6 4.58 6.47 -8.44
C GLU A 6 3.61 5.51 -7.74
N TYR A 7 4.01 4.26 -7.52
CA TYR A 7 3.16 3.26 -6.87
C TYR A 7 2.96 3.56 -5.38
N GLU A 8 4.04 3.90 -4.67
CA GLU A 8 3.99 4.33 -3.28
C GLU A 8 3.11 5.58 -3.12
N GLN A 9 3.22 6.55 -4.02
CA GLN A 9 2.40 7.75 -4.02
C GLN A 9 0.91 7.43 -4.21
N ILE A 10 0.56 6.49 -5.08
CA ILE A 10 -0.82 6.03 -5.26
C ILE A 10 -1.36 5.41 -3.96
N ILE A 11 -0.56 4.55 -3.31
CA ILE A 11 -0.96 3.90 -2.04
C ILE A 11 -1.19 4.95 -0.95
N VAL A 12 -0.28 5.92 -0.82
CA VAL A 12 -0.39 7.02 0.14
C VAL A 12 -1.64 7.87 -0.13
N ASN A 13 -1.87 8.27 -1.37
CA ASN A 13 -3.05 9.05 -1.74
C ASN A 13 -4.35 8.29 -1.45
N TRP A 14 -4.39 6.99 -1.73
CA TRP A 14 -5.52 6.14 -1.36
C TRP A 14 -5.72 6.11 0.17
N GLY A 15 -4.65 5.94 0.93
CA GLY A 15 -4.69 5.89 2.40
C GLY A 15 -5.20 7.19 3.02
N GLN A 16 -4.74 8.34 2.53
CA GLN A 16 -5.17 9.66 3.00
C GLN A 16 -6.66 9.92 2.76
N THR A 17 -7.23 9.35 1.70
CA THR A 17 -8.67 9.44 1.40
C THR A 17 -9.50 8.36 2.11
N ASN A 18 -8.86 7.35 2.69
CA ASN A 18 -9.49 6.23 3.40
C ASN A 18 -8.79 5.98 4.76
N PRO A 19 -8.76 6.97 5.67
CA PRO A 19 -8.01 6.87 6.91
C PRO A 19 -8.53 5.72 7.78
N GLY A 20 -7.61 4.98 8.40
CA GLY A 20 -7.95 3.84 9.27
C GLY A 20 -8.37 2.56 8.53
N VAL A 21 -8.56 2.60 7.21
CA VAL A 21 -8.95 1.42 6.41
C VAL A 21 -7.73 0.61 6.00
N VAL A 22 -7.82 -0.71 6.13
CA VAL A 22 -6.76 -1.63 5.69
C VAL A 22 -6.86 -1.87 4.18
N LEU A 23 -5.93 -1.31 3.43
CA LEU A 23 -5.73 -1.54 2.01
C LEU A 23 -5.14 -2.93 1.77
N LYS A 24 -5.80 -3.74 0.94
CA LYS A 24 -5.28 -5.03 0.48
C LYS A 24 -4.76 -4.91 -0.94
N ALA A 25 -3.76 -5.71 -1.30
CA ALA A 25 -3.18 -5.74 -2.65
C ALA A 25 -4.24 -5.94 -3.74
N ARG A 26 -5.24 -6.81 -3.48
CA ARG A 26 -6.36 -7.06 -4.40
C ARG A 26 -7.18 -5.80 -4.71
N ILE A 27 -7.34 -4.88 -3.75
CA ILE A 27 -8.08 -3.62 -3.97
C ILE A 27 -7.33 -2.77 -4.98
N LEU A 28 -6.01 -2.67 -4.86
CA LEU A 28 -5.18 -1.93 -5.81
C LEU A 28 -5.23 -2.54 -7.22
N GLN A 29 -5.13 -3.86 -7.33
CA GLN A 29 -5.24 -4.56 -8.62
C GLN A 29 -6.60 -4.30 -9.32
N GLN A 30 -7.66 -4.14 -8.54
CA GLN A 30 -9.02 -3.90 -9.06
C GLN A 30 -9.27 -2.43 -9.38
N ALA A 31 -8.79 -1.52 -8.53
CA ALA A 31 -9.15 -0.10 -8.57
C ALA A 31 -8.11 0.77 -9.30
N SER A 32 -6.88 0.28 -9.50
CA SER A 32 -5.77 1.10 -10.01
C SER A 32 -5.09 0.43 -11.21
N PRO A 33 -5.18 1.02 -12.43
CA PRO A 33 -4.59 0.44 -13.65
C PRO A 33 -3.09 0.11 -13.54
N PRO A 34 -2.24 0.94 -12.91
CA PRO A 34 -0.82 0.59 -12.70
C PRO A 34 -0.60 -0.72 -11.95
N PHE A 35 -1.52 -1.10 -11.05
CA PHE A 35 -1.39 -2.31 -10.23
C PHE A 35 -2.05 -3.54 -10.87
N LYS A 36 -2.80 -3.40 -11.96
CA LYS A 36 -3.67 -4.45 -12.52
C LYS A 36 -2.96 -5.78 -12.81
N LYS A 37 -1.70 -5.72 -13.26
CA LYS A 37 -0.88 -6.89 -13.58
C LYS A 37 0.25 -7.14 -12.58
N MET A 38 0.32 -6.34 -11.52
CA MET A 38 1.36 -6.48 -10.50
C MET A 38 1.00 -7.64 -9.57
N PRO A 39 1.91 -8.60 -9.33
CA PRO A 39 1.72 -9.66 -8.35
C PRO A 39 1.37 -9.11 -6.96
N PRO A 40 0.49 -9.76 -6.18
CA PRO A 40 0.16 -9.30 -4.83
C PRO A 40 1.37 -9.18 -3.90
N ASP A 41 2.38 -10.03 -4.06
CA ASP A 41 3.60 -10.00 -3.25
C ASP A 41 4.44 -8.74 -3.54
N ASP A 42 4.57 -8.34 -4.79
CA ASP A 42 5.25 -7.09 -5.17
C ASP A 42 4.53 -5.87 -4.57
N ILE A 43 3.21 -5.90 -4.52
CA ILE A 43 2.41 -4.84 -3.86
C ILE A 43 2.66 -4.83 -2.35
N ARG A 44 2.77 -6.00 -1.72
CA ARG A 44 3.08 -6.12 -0.29
C ARG A 44 4.50 -5.62 0.03
N ILE A 45 5.46 -5.75 -0.90
CA ILE A 45 6.78 -5.12 -0.74
C ILE A 45 6.65 -3.60 -0.67
N LEU A 46 5.78 -2.98 -1.48
CA LEU A 46 5.51 -1.54 -1.39
C LEU A 46 4.88 -1.15 -0.05
N PHE A 47 3.98 -1.98 0.49
CA PHE A 47 3.41 -1.78 1.82
C PHE A 47 4.48 -1.80 2.91
N ALA A 48 5.41 -2.76 2.85
CA ALA A 48 6.54 -2.83 3.78
C ALA A 48 7.46 -1.62 3.63
N SER A 49 7.83 -1.25 2.39
CA SER A 49 8.66 -0.06 2.10
C SER A 49 8.08 1.23 2.71
N LEU A 50 6.76 1.42 2.61
CA LEU A 50 6.07 2.56 3.20
C LEU A 50 6.13 2.53 4.73
N ALA A 51 5.83 1.38 5.35
CA ALA A 51 5.88 1.23 6.80
C ALA A 51 7.30 1.40 7.38
N ASP A 52 8.33 0.88 6.69
CA ASP A 52 9.75 1.05 7.06
C ASP A 52 10.16 2.54 7.06
N ARG A 53 9.49 3.36 6.25
CA ARG A 53 9.66 4.81 6.18
C ARG A 53 8.75 5.58 7.14
N LEU A 54 8.07 4.87 8.05
CA LEU A 54 7.07 5.40 8.97
C LEU A 54 5.88 6.09 8.27
N ILE A 55 5.53 5.62 7.06
CA ILE A 55 4.39 6.12 6.29
C ILE A 55 3.31 5.05 6.33
N GLY A 56 2.40 5.18 7.30
CA GLY A 56 1.41 4.16 7.60
C GLY A 56 2.02 2.93 8.29
N GLU A 57 1.25 1.86 8.35
CA GLU A 57 1.64 0.61 9.00
C GLU A 57 1.16 -0.62 8.23
N VAL A 58 1.92 -1.70 8.33
CA VAL A 58 1.50 -3.02 7.83
C VAL A 58 0.56 -3.68 8.84
N VAL A 59 -0.53 -4.27 8.35
CA VAL A 59 -1.52 -4.97 9.16
C VAL A 59 -1.73 -6.39 8.65
N GLY A 60 -1.57 -7.38 9.53
CA GLY A 60 -1.67 -8.80 9.22
C GLY A 60 -0.36 -9.42 8.74
N ASP A 61 -0.41 -10.67 8.28
CA ASP A 61 0.74 -11.47 7.87
C ASP A 61 0.46 -12.22 6.55
N GLY A 62 1.53 -12.66 5.89
CA GLY A 62 1.48 -13.50 4.69
C GLY A 62 0.51 -12.99 3.61
N ASP A 63 -0.43 -13.85 3.21
CA ASP A 63 -1.44 -13.57 2.20
C ASP A 63 -2.50 -12.55 2.67
N ARG A 64 -2.66 -12.40 3.99
CA ARG A 64 -3.56 -11.45 4.63
C ARG A 64 -2.89 -10.11 4.92
N LEU A 65 -1.63 -9.91 4.55
CA LEU A 65 -0.94 -8.64 4.74
C LEU A 65 -1.64 -7.52 3.95
N GLY A 66 -1.89 -6.40 4.64
CA GLY A 66 -2.33 -5.14 4.05
C GLY A 66 -1.59 -3.96 4.66
N TRP A 67 -2.00 -2.77 4.28
CA TRP A 67 -1.42 -1.52 4.76
C TRP A 67 -2.51 -0.54 5.17
N ARG A 68 -2.27 0.25 6.21
CA ARG A 68 -3.20 1.25 6.72
C ARG A 68 -2.48 2.59 6.88
N TRP A 69 -3.12 3.67 6.46
CA TRP A 69 -2.65 5.01 6.78
C TRP A 69 -2.81 5.28 8.28
N SER A 70 -1.72 5.64 8.94
CA SER A 70 -1.62 5.79 10.40
C SER A 70 -0.85 7.05 10.83
N GLN A 71 -0.75 8.03 9.93
CA GLN A 71 -0.15 9.34 10.20
C GLN A 71 -1.25 10.38 10.47
#